data_AF-A0A5A9XQK2-F1
#
_entry.id   AF-A0A5A9XQK2-F1
#
_cell.length_a   1.000
_cell.length_b   1.000
_cell.length_c   1.000
_cell.angle_alpha   90.00
_cell.angle_beta   90.00
_cell.angle_gamma   90.00
#
_symmetry.space_group_name_H-M   'P 1'
#
loop_
_entity.id
_entity.type
_entity.pdbx_description
1 polymer ?
#
loop_
_entity_poly.entity_id
_entity_poly.type
_entity_poly.pdbx_seq_one_letter_code
_entity_poly.pdbx_strand_id
1 'polypeptide(L)'
;MATTRSGRMSISPSGRVSPSISNFRDLMTISSYPSRSGTMSKEYNGKTCPECLEGTLKHGRKKTAFEYRGRVLEFEQVGAWCNRCGEGVMTGAEATATEPLIDQFIATVDKEEAAELARIRKRLKLTQKQAAQITGGGHNAFSRYERGEAKPLPAVIKLMRLLDRHPELLQEVVAA
;
A
#
# COMPACT_ATOMS: atom_id res chain seq x y z
N MET A 1 -30.35 -27.75 -0.44
CA MET A 1 -30.66 -26.31 -0.38
C MET A 1 -29.56 -25.59 0.37
N ALA A 2 -28.56 -25.07 -0.34
CA ALA A 2 -27.60 -24.11 0.21
C ALA A 2 -26.74 -23.59 -0.95
N THR A 3 -26.84 -22.30 -1.26
CA THR A 3 -25.76 -21.56 -1.94
C THR A 3 -25.91 -20.07 -1.64
N THR A 4 -25.27 -19.69 -0.54
CA THR A 4 -24.33 -18.57 -0.42
C THR A 4 -24.51 -17.34 -1.34
N ARG A 5 -24.87 -16.22 -0.71
CA ARG A 5 -24.71 -14.84 -1.20
C ARG A 5 -23.28 -14.59 -1.70
N SER A 6 -23.10 -14.30 -2.98
CA SER A 6 -21.88 -13.68 -3.50
C SER A 6 -21.94 -12.16 -3.24
N GLY A 7 -21.09 -11.70 -2.32
CA GLY A 7 -20.84 -10.28 -2.10
C GLY A 7 -20.09 -9.69 -3.28
N ARG A 8 -20.75 -8.79 -4.01
CA ARG A 8 -20.23 -8.01 -5.13
C ARG A 8 -19.32 -6.91 -4.56
N MET A 9 -18.04 -6.86 -4.93
CA MET A 9 -17.20 -5.70 -4.64
C MET A 9 -16.94 -4.94 -5.94
N SER A 10 -17.69 -3.85 -6.07
CA SER A 10 -17.59 -2.83 -7.11
C SER A 10 -16.38 -1.94 -6.86
N ILE A 11 -15.48 -1.83 -7.83
CA ILE A 11 -14.45 -0.79 -7.85
C ILE A 11 -15.08 0.46 -8.47
N SER A 12 -15.41 1.43 -7.62
CA SER A 12 -15.90 2.77 -8.00
C SER A 12 -14.76 3.60 -8.62
N PRO A 13 -15.04 4.51 -9.58
CA PRO A 13 -14.05 5.35 -10.25
C PRO A 13 -13.62 6.54 -9.38
N SER A 14 -13.12 6.27 -8.18
CA SER A 14 -12.53 7.28 -7.30
C SER A 14 -11.34 6.67 -6.57
N GLY A 15 -10.14 7.19 -6.83
CA GLY A 15 -8.86 6.71 -6.30
C GLY A 15 -8.80 6.64 -4.77
N ARG A 16 -9.22 5.51 -4.22
CA ARG A 16 -8.92 5.07 -2.86
C ARG A 16 -8.75 3.56 -2.86
N VAL A 17 -7.52 3.09 -2.73
CA VAL A 17 -7.19 1.69 -2.47
C VAL A 17 -7.49 1.42 -0.98
N SER A 18 -8.25 0.37 -0.69
CA SER A 18 -8.66 -0.02 0.67
C SER A 18 -7.46 -0.27 1.60
N PRO A 19 -7.56 0.08 2.91
CA PRO A 19 -6.41 0.17 3.82
C PRO A 19 -5.95 -1.16 4.45
N SER A 20 -6.28 -2.33 3.89
CA SER A 20 -6.00 -3.63 4.54
C SER A 20 -5.09 -4.56 3.74
N ILE A 21 -4.42 -4.08 2.69
CA ILE A 21 -3.66 -4.95 1.80
C ILE A 21 -2.17 -4.84 2.15
N SER A 22 -1.67 -5.87 2.82
CA SER A 22 -0.35 -5.90 3.45
C SER A 22 0.80 -6.18 2.46
N ASN A 23 0.49 -6.71 1.27
CA ASN A 23 1.47 -7.14 0.28
C ASN A 23 0.99 -6.84 -1.15
N PHE A 24 1.88 -6.37 -2.02
CA PHE A 24 1.61 -6.11 -3.45
C PHE A 24 1.11 -7.37 -4.20
N ARG A 25 1.53 -8.56 -3.76
CA ARG A 25 1.01 -9.85 -4.27
C ARG A 25 -0.52 -9.95 -4.18
N ASP A 26 -1.13 -9.40 -3.14
CA ASP A 26 -2.59 -9.48 -2.95
C ASP A 26 -3.36 -8.54 -3.90
N LEU A 27 -2.72 -7.47 -4.41
CA LEU A 27 -3.28 -6.60 -5.45
C LEU A 27 -3.24 -7.28 -6.84
N MET A 28 -2.20 -8.06 -7.11
CA MET A 28 -2.01 -8.80 -8.37
C MET A 28 -2.84 -10.09 -8.47
N THR A 29 -3.38 -10.59 -7.35
CA THR A 29 -4.06 -11.91 -7.32
C THR A 29 -5.51 -11.87 -7.84
N ILE A 30 -6.06 -10.70 -8.22
CA ILE A 30 -7.47 -10.57 -8.59
C ILE A 30 -7.77 -10.87 -10.08
N SER A 31 -6.77 -11.10 -10.94
CA SER A 31 -7.03 -11.62 -12.30
C SER A 31 -5.87 -12.47 -12.83
N SER A 32 -5.53 -13.53 -12.11
CA SER A 32 -4.58 -14.55 -12.56
C SER A 32 -5.20 -15.44 -13.66
N TYR A 33 -5.19 -14.93 -14.90
CA TYR A 33 -5.38 -15.77 -16.08
C TYR A 33 -4.22 -16.78 -16.19
N PRO A 34 -4.49 -18.07 -16.50
CA PRO A 34 -3.47 -19.11 -16.52
C PRO A 34 -2.35 -18.78 -17.51
N SER A 35 -1.14 -18.69 -16.97
CA SER A 35 0.09 -18.37 -17.68
C SER A 35 0.49 -19.48 -18.65
N ARG A 36 0.27 -19.27 -19.95
CA ARG A 36 1.10 -19.93 -20.97
C ARG A 36 2.41 -19.18 -21.07
N SER A 37 3.50 -19.92 -20.95
CA SER A 37 4.87 -19.44 -21.07
C SER A 37 5.04 -18.72 -22.40
N GLY A 38 5.19 -17.39 -22.31
CA GLY A 38 5.36 -16.51 -23.46
C GLY A 38 4.04 -16.06 -24.04
N THR A 39 3.60 -14.86 -23.63
CA THR A 39 3.22 -13.77 -24.54
C THR A 39 2.80 -12.48 -23.80
N MET A 40 3.30 -11.38 -24.35
CA MET A 40 3.24 -10.00 -23.84
C MET A 40 1.80 -9.47 -23.88
N SER A 41 1.44 -8.50 -23.02
CA SER A 41 0.12 -7.85 -23.03
C SER A 41 -0.27 -7.28 -24.41
N LYS A 42 0.68 -7.14 -25.33
CA LYS A 42 0.45 -6.88 -26.77
C LYS A 42 -0.63 -7.77 -27.40
N GLU A 43 -0.76 -9.03 -26.99
CA GLU A 43 -1.77 -9.94 -27.53
C GLU A 43 -3.21 -9.56 -27.18
N TYR A 44 -3.38 -8.71 -26.17
CA TYR A 44 -4.67 -8.17 -25.79
C TYR A 44 -5.01 -6.90 -26.56
N ASN A 45 -4.10 -6.38 -27.39
CA ASN A 45 -4.36 -5.21 -28.21
C ASN A 45 -5.50 -5.48 -29.20
N GLY A 46 -6.52 -4.63 -29.18
CA GLY A 46 -7.73 -4.76 -29.99
C GLY A 46 -8.77 -5.75 -29.44
N LYS A 47 -8.49 -6.46 -28.33
CA LYS A 47 -9.46 -7.38 -27.71
C LYS A 47 -10.46 -6.64 -26.83
N THR A 48 -11.63 -7.24 -26.66
CA THR A 48 -12.65 -6.77 -25.72
C THR A 48 -12.14 -6.87 -24.29
N CYS A 49 -12.36 -5.83 -23.50
CA CYS A 49 -11.98 -5.75 -22.11
C CYS A 49 -12.75 -6.81 -21.28
N PRO A 50 -12.05 -7.65 -20.48
CA PRO A 50 -12.71 -8.69 -19.68
C PRO A 50 -13.54 -8.12 -18.52
N GLU A 51 -13.20 -6.94 -17.99
CA GLU A 51 -13.89 -6.37 -16.83
C GLU A 51 -15.21 -5.67 -17.20
N CYS A 52 -15.18 -4.80 -18.22
CA CYS A 52 -16.37 -4.04 -18.59
C CYS A 52 -17.13 -4.65 -19.78
N LEU A 53 -16.55 -5.62 -20.49
CA LEU A 53 -17.11 -6.30 -21.66
C LEU A 53 -17.50 -5.40 -22.86
N GLU A 54 -17.33 -4.09 -22.74
CA GLU A 54 -17.71 -3.10 -23.74
C GLU A 54 -16.50 -2.40 -24.37
N GLY A 55 -15.44 -2.16 -23.59
CA GLY A 55 -14.27 -1.41 -24.05
C GLY A 55 -13.29 -2.26 -24.84
N THR A 56 -12.41 -1.59 -25.59
CA THR A 56 -11.33 -2.22 -26.35
C THR A 56 -10.00 -1.95 -25.66
N LEU A 57 -9.20 -2.99 -25.49
CA LEU A 57 -7.87 -2.91 -24.91
C LEU A 57 -6.85 -2.37 -25.94
N LYS A 58 -6.00 -1.44 -25.53
CA LYS A 58 -4.89 -0.92 -26.32
C LYS A 58 -3.57 -1.13 -25.59
N HIS A 59 -2.62 -1.78 -26.23
CA HIS A 59 -1.27 -1.93 -25.68
C HIS A 59 -0.57 -0.57 -25.59
N GLY A 60 0.05 -0.30 -24.47
CA GLY A 60 0.80 0.94 -24.26
C GLY A 60 1.26 1.12 -22.82
N ARG A 61 1.59 2.36 -22.49
CA ARG A 61 1.95 2.78 -21.14
C ARG A 61 0.85 3.66 -20.58
N LYS A 62 0.59 3.51 -19.29
CA LYS A 62 -0.32 4.38 -18.55
C LYS A 62 0.38 4.85 -17.28
N LYS A 63 0.22 6.13 -16.97
CA LYS A 63 0.60 6.66 -15.66
C LYS A 63 -0.34 6.09 -14.61
N THR A 64 0.24 5.46 -13.61
CA THR A 64 -0.45 4.84 -12.49
C THR A 64 0.18 5.33 -11.20
N ALA A 65 -0.60 5.30 -10.12
CA ALA A 65 -0.15 5.69 -8.80
C ALA A 65 -0.28 4.50 -7.83
N PHE A 66 0.70 4.37 -6.94
CA PHE A 66 0.66 3.46 -5.80
C PHE A 66 0.73 4.27 -4.51
N GLU A 67 -0.29 4.16 -3.68
CA GLU A 67 -0.32 4.83 -2.38
C GLU A 67 0.11 3.87 -1.27
N TYR A 68 1.06 4.31 -0.45
CA TYR A 68 1.51 3.59 0.73
C TYR A 68 1.67 4.55 1.91
N ARG A 69 0.92 4.32 2.99
CA ARG A 69 0.96 5.14 4.23
C ARG A 69 0.81 6.65 3.97
N GLY A 70 -0.07 7.03 3.03
CA GLY A 70 -0.31 8.42 2.64
C GLY A 70 0.79 9.05 1.77
N ARG A 71 1.75 8.25 1.30
CA ARG A 71 2.76 8.64 0.31
C ARG A 71 2.35 8.05 -1.04
N VAL A 72 2.55 8.81 -2.12
CA VAL A 72 2.18 8.39 -3.47
C VAL A 72 3.43 8.21 -4.32
N LEU A 73 3.56 7.04 -4.94
CA LEU A 73 4.52 6.75 -6.00
C LEU A 73 3.79 6.81 -7.34
N GLU A 74 4.20 7.71 -8.22
CA GLU A 74 3.73 7.75 -9.61
C GLU A 74 4.73 7.02 -10.51
N PHE A 75 4.23 6.17 -11.41
CA PHE A 75 5.06 5.41 -12.35
C PHE A 75 4.31 5.11 -13.65
N GLU A 76 5.05 4.77 -14.70
CA GLU A 76 4.47 4.29 -15.95
C GLU A 76 4.40 2.76 -15.94
N GLN A 77 3.20 2.23 -16.09
CA GLN A 77 2.96 0.80 -16.20
C GLN A 77 2.69 0.41 -17.66
N VAL A 78 3.47 -0.54 -18.17
CA VAL A 78 3.23 -1.15 -19.48
C VAL A 78 2.11 -2.19 -19.34
N GLY A 79 1.18 -2.20 -20.27
CA GLY A 79 0.06 -3.16 -20.29
C GLY A 79 -0.89 -2.91 -21.45
N ALA A 80 -1.95 -3.71 -21.54
CA ALA A 80 -3.08 -3.45 -22.41
C ALA A 80 -4.19 -2.77 -21.63
N TRP A 81 -4.52 -1.52 -21.97
CA TRP A 81 -5.41 -0.66 -21.21
C TRP A 81 -6.74 -0.46 -21.93
N CYS A 82 -7.84 -0.61 -21.21
CA CYS A 82 -9.19 -0.40 -21.72
C CYS A 82 -9.45 1.09 -21.97
N ASN A 83 -9.92 1.43 -23.17
CA ASN A 83 -10.30 2.80 -23.54
C ASN A 83 -11.58 3.30 -22.84
N ARG A 84 -12.32 2.41 -22.16
CA ARG A 84 -13.62 2.73 -21.53
C ARG A 84 -13.54 2.79 -20.02
N CYS A 85 -13.21 1.69 -19.37
CA CYS A 85 -13.12 1.62 -17.90
C CYS A 85 -11.72 1.93 -17.35
N GLY A 86 -10.70 1.98 -18.21
CA GLY A 86 -9.32 2.25 -17.81
C GLY A 86 -8.58 1.08 -17.19
N GLU A 87 -9.19 -0.11 -17.10
CA GLU A 87 -8.54 -1.32 -16.55
C GLU A 87 -7.37 -1.79 -17.41
N GLY A 88 -6.36 -2.40 -16.77
CA GLY A 88 -5.15 -2.89 -17.43
C GLY A 88 -4.97 -4.40 -17.33
N VAL A 89 -4.61 -5.04 -18.44
CA VAL A 89 -4.10 -6.42 -18.46
C VAL A 89 -2.58 -6.38 -18.58
N MET A 90 -1.90 -7.00 -17.63
CA MET A 90 -0.44 -7.09 -17.56
C MET A 90 -0.06 -8.58 -17.49
N THR A 91 0.96 -8.99 -18.24
CA THR A 91 1.39 -10.40 -18.26
C THR A 91 2.92 -10.50 -18.21
N GLY A 92 3.41 -11.63 -17.67
CA GLY A 92 4.84 -11.96 -17.65
C GLY A 92 5.69 -10.83 -17.08
N ALA A 93 6.70 -10.41 -17.85
CA ALA A 93 7.65 -9.37 -17.43
C ALA A 93 7.00 -7.99 -17.21
N GLU A 94 5.90 -7.67 -17.88
CA GLU A 94 5.24 -6.37 -17.70
C GLU A 94 4.52 -6.29 -16.34
N ALA A 95 4.00 -7.42 -15.85
CA ALA A 95 3.41 -7.49 -14.52
C ALA A 95 4.48 -7.28 -13.43
N THR A 96 5.63 -7.91 -13.56
CA THR A 96 6.68 -7.84 -12.52
C THR A 96 7.64 -6.66 -12.68
N ALA A 97 7.61 -5.93 -13.80
CA ALA A 97 8.55 -4.84 -14.09
C ALA A 97 8.58 -3.73 -13.02
N THR A 98 7.46 -3.48 -12.36
CA THR A 98 7.32 -2.40 -11.37
C THR A 98 7.52 -2.88 -9.94
N GLU A 99 7.61 -4.19 -9.71
CA GLU A 99 7.80 -4.74 -8.36
C GLU A 99 9.04 -4.15 -7.66
N PRO A 100 10.24 -4.07 -8.27
CA PRO A 100 11.41 -3.51 -7.60
C PRO A 100 11.25 -2.03 -7.23
N LEU A 101 10.55 -1.26 -8.07
CA LEU A 101 10.29 0.16 -7.82
C LEU A 101 9.34 0.34 -6.62
N ILE A 102 8.29 -0.48 -6.55
CA ILE A 102 7.33 -0.46 -5.44
C ILE A 102 7.98 -0.94 -4.14
N ASP A 103 8.77 -2.01 -4.18
CA ASP A 103 9.49 -2.53 -3.02
C ASP A 103 10.49 -1.50 -2.48
N GLN A 104 11.25 -0.84 -3.36
CA GLN A 104 12.14 0.24 -2.97
C GLN A 104 11.38 1.41 -2.34
N PHE A 105 10.23 1.78 -2.90
CA PHE A 105 9.40 2.85 -2.35
C PHE A 105 8.87 2.50 -0.97
N ILE A 106 8.33 1.29 -0.77
CA ILE A 106 7.87 0.81 0.55
C ILE A 106 9.02 0.85 1.56
N ALA A 107 10.20 0.35 1.19
CA ALA A 107 11.37 0.33 2.06
C ALA A 107 11.82 1.76 2.45
N THR A 108 11.81 2.71 1.52
CA THR A 108 12.11 4.12 1.81
C THR A 108 11.07 4.71 2.77
N VAL A 109 9.78 4.50 2.51
CA VAL A 109 8.71 5.03 3.37
C VAL A 109 8.77 4.45 4.78
N ASP A 110 8.96 3.13 4.92
CA ASP A 110 9.09 2.48 6.23
C ASP A 110 10.34 2.97 6.98
N LYS A 111 11.47 3.19 6.29
CA LYS A 111 12.70 3.74 6.89
C LYS A 111 12.53 5.18 7.37
N GLU A 112 11.88 6.02 6.57
CA GLU A 112 11.56 7.41 6.94
C GLU A 112 10.65 7.46 8.17
N GLU A 113 9.62 6.60 8.22
CA GLU A 113 8.70 6.55 9.35
C GLU A 113 9.38 6.05 10.64
N ALA A 114 10.26 5.04 10.54
CA ALA A 114 11.06 4.58 11.68
C ALA A 114 11.99 5.68 12.23
N ALA A 115 12.65 6.43 11.32
CA ALA A 115 13.49 7.56 11.70
C ALA A 115 12.69 8.70 12.32
N GLU A 116 11.49 8.98 11.80
CA GLU A 116 10.57 9.96 12.35
C GLU A 116 10.14 9.60 13.78
N LEU A 117 9.73 8.35 14.02
CA LEU A 117 9.38 7.87 15.37
C LEU A 117 10.54 8.06 16.36
N ALA A 118 11.77 7.68 15.96
CA ALA A 118 12.95 7.86 16.79
C ALA A 118 13.21 9.34 17.11
N ARG A 119 13.07 10.23 16.12
CA ARG A 119 13.22 11.68 16.28
C ARG A 119 12.20 12.24 17.27
N ILE A 120 10.92 11.93 17.08
CA ILE A 120 9.83 12.44 17.92
C ILE A 120 10.03 11.97 19.36
N ARG A 121 10.29 10.66 19.56
CA ARG A 121 10.53 10.09 20.90
C ARG A 121 11.67 10.81 21.62
N LYS A 122 12.79 11.04 20.94
CA LYS A 122 13.94 11.76 21.50
C LYS A 122 13.60 13.21 21.83
N ARG A 123 12.84 13.90 20.97
CA ARG A 123 12.39 15.29 21.23
C ARG A 123 11.49 15.37 22.47
N LEU A 124 10.62 14.39 22.67
CA LEU A 124 9.78 14.24 23.86
C LEU A 124 10.55 13.73 25.10
N LYS A 125 11.85 13.49 24.99
CA LYS A 125 12.73 12.96 26.05
C LYS A 125 12.25 11.62 26.62
N LEU A 126 11.61 10.80 25.78
CA LEU A 126 11.11 9.48 26.17
C LEU A 126 12.15 8.40 25.89
N THR A 127 12.28 7.45 26.82
CA THR A 127 12.92 6.16 26.54
C THR A 127 12.02 5.31 25.64
N GLN A 128 12.59 4.30 24.97
CA GLN A 128 11.79 3.36 24.17
C GLN A 128 10.74 2.63 25.03
N LYS A 129 11.09 2.31 26.29
CA LYS A 129 10.17 1.69 27.25
C LYS A 129 9.00 2.61 27.59
N GLN A 130 9.26 3.87 27.91
CA GLN A 130 8.20 4.85 28.21
C GLN A 130 7.30 5.08 27.00
N ALA A 131 7.87 5.23 25.81
CA ALA A 131 7.10 5.38 24.60
C ALA A 131 6.20 4.16 24.34
N ALA A 132 6.73 2.94 24.53
CA ALA A 132 5.94 1.71 24.42
C ALA A 132 4.84 1.57 25.48
N GLN A 133 5.03 2.11 26.69
CA GLN A 133 4.00 2.17 27.71
C GLN A 133 2.87 3.13 27.31
N ILE A 134 3.23 4.29 26.76
CA ILE A 134 2.27 5.32 26.30
C ILE A 134 1.44 4.82 25.12
N THR A 135 2.08 4.22 24.11
CA THR A 135 1.38 3.85 22.88
C THR A 135 0.84 2.42 22.88
N GLY A 136 1.23 1.62 23.87
CA GLY A 136 1.04 0.16 23.86
C GLY A 136 1.98 -0.58 22.89
N GLY A 137 1.72 -1.87 22.68
CA GLY A 137 2.50 -2.73 21.77
C GLY A 137 3.58 -3.61 22.44
N GLY A 138 3.69 -3.55 23.77
CA GLY A 138 4.63 -4.34 24.56
C GLY A 138 6.03 -3.71 24.66
N HIS A 139 6.84 -4.17 25.62
CA HIS A 139 8.06 -3.46 26.04
C HIS A 139 9.12 -3.27 24.93
N ASN A 140 9.08 -4.08 23.87
CA ASN A 140 10.03 -4.05 22.75
C ASN A 140 9.50 -3.32 21.50
N ALA A 141 8.29 -2.74 21.54
CA ALA A 141 7.64 -2.17 20.37
C ALA A 141 8.53 -1.12 19.67
N PHE A 142 8.97 -0.10 20.40
CA PHE A 142 9.80 0.98 19.86
C PHE A 142 11.18 0.52 19.39
N SER A 143 11.79 -0.46 20.05
CA SER A 143 13.06 -1.04 19.58
C SER A 143 12.88 -1.71 18.22
N ARG A 144 11.77 -2.43 18.01
CA ARG A 144 11.46 -3.08 16.73
C ARG A 144 11.06 -2.07 15.66
N TYR A 145 10.26 -1.05 16.01
CA TYR A 145 9.85 0.01 15.07
C TYR A 145 11.06 0.80 14.57
N GLU A 146 11.93 1.26 15.47
CA GLU A 146 13.10 2.08 15.12
C GLU A 146 14.14 1.30 14.30
N ARG A 147 14.15 -0.04 14.40
CA ARG A 147 15.00 -0.92 13.58
C ARG A 147 14.32 -1.41 12.29
N GLY A 148 13.05 -1.06 12.06
CA GLY A 148 12.28 -1.54 10.91
C GLY A 148 11.87 -3.02 10.97
N GLU A 149 12.02 -3.68 12.12
CA GLU A 149 11.67 -5.09 12.35
C GLU A 149 10.18 -5.32 12.62
N ALA A 150 9.44 -4.23 12.82
CA ALA A 150 7.99 -4.25 12.97
C ALA A 150 7.40 -2.95 12.41
N LYS A 151 6.19 -3.07 11.85
CA LYS A 151 5.42 -1.92 11.38
C LYS A 151 4.57 -1.38 12.53
N PRO A 152 4.70 -0.10 12.90
CA PRO A 152 3.85 0.51 13.92
C PRO A 152 2.42 0.62 13.41
N LEU A 153 1.45 0.52 14.33
CA LEU A 153 0.05 0.74 13.98
C LEU A 153 -0.18 2.21 13.57
N PRO A 154 -1.12 2.50 12.66
CA PRO A 154 -1.44 3.88 12.28
C PRO A 154 -1.77 4.78 13.48
N ALA A 155 -2.37 4.23 14.54
CA ALA A 155 -2.66 4.96 15.78
C ALA A 155 -1.38 5.44 16.50
N VAL A 156 -0.35 4.60 16.57
CA VAL A 156 0.95 4.93 17.18
C VAL A 156 1.60 6.09 16.43
N ILE A 157 1.62 6.03 15.10
CA ILE A 157 2.16 7.09 14.25
C ILE A 157 1.42 8.41 14.46
N LYS A 158 0.08 8.37 14.44
CA LYS A 158 -0.75 9.56 14.64
C LYS A 158 -0.55 10.18 16.02
N LEU A 159 -0.51 9.38 17.08
CA LEU A 159 -0.28 9.85 18.45
C LEU A 159 1.11 10.49 18.59
N MET A 160 2.15 9.83 18.09
CA MET A 160 3.50 10.37 18.13
C MET A 160 3.60 11.69 17.35
N ARG A 161 3.01 11.79 16.15
CA ARG A 161 2.96 13.05 15.38
C ARG A 161 2.11 14.13 16.05
N LEU A 162 1.07 13.77 16.81
CA LEU A 162 0.28 14.72 17.59
C LEU A 162 1.12 15.30 18.73
N LEU A 163 1.75 14.43 19.53
CA LEU A 163 2.67 14.84 20.59
C LEU A 163 3.91 15.56 20.03
N ASP A 164 4.28 15.30 18.77
CA ASP A 164 5.33 16.05 18.10
C ASP A 164 5.00 17.54 17.99
N ARG A 165 3.75 17.85 17.68
CA ARG A 165 3.25 19.23 17.54
C ARG A 165 2.81 19.84 18.86
N HIS A 166 2.32 19.01 19.77
CA HIS A 166 1.72 19.40 21.04
C HIS A 166 2.37 18.61 22.21
N PRO A 167 3.65 18.87 22.53
CA PRO A 167 4.34 18.15 23.59
C PRO A 167 3.71 18.35 24.99
N GLU A 168 2.97 19.43 25.20
CA GLU A 168 2.20 19.71 26.43
C GLU A 168 1.17 18.62 26.75
N LEU A 169 0.59 17.98 25.72
CA LEU A 169 -0.40 16.91 25.89
C LEU A 169 0.20 15.60 26.40
N LEU A 170 1.54 15.48 26.45
CA LEU A 170 2.19 14.26 26.92
C LEU A 170 1.78 13.92 28.36
N GLN A 171 1.56 14.93 29.22
CA GLN A 171 1.15 14.70 30.60
C GLN A 171 -0.25 14.09 30.68
N GLU A 172 -1.18 14.57 29.85
CA GLU A 172 -2.54 14.04 29.78
C GLU A 172 -2.55 12.58 29.31
N VAL A 173 -1.77 12.27 28.27
CA VAL A 173 -1.68 10.90 27.73
C VAL A 173 -1.04 9.93 28.73
N VAL A 174 -0.08 10.38 29.53
CA VAL A 174 0.55 9.55 30.57
C VAL A 174 -0.38 9.33 31.77
N ALA A 175 -1.28 10.27 32.05
CA ALA A 175 -2.22 10.19 33.16
C ALA A 175 -3.51 9.39 32.85
N ALA A 176 -3.80 9.17 31.56
CA ALA A 176 -4.93 8.39 31.07
C ALA A 176 -4.72 6.88 31.24
#